data_AF-A0A0M2SK01-F1
#
_entry.id   AF-A0A0M2SK01-F1
#
_cell.length_a   1.000
_cell.length_b   1.000
_cell.length_c   1.000
_cell.angle_alpha   90.00
_cell.angle_beta   90.00
_cell.angle_gamma   90.00
#
_symmetry.space_group_name_H-M   'P 1'
#
loop_
_entity.id
_entity.type
_entity.pdbx_description
1 polymer ?
#
loop_
_entity_poly.entity_id
_entity_poly.type
_entity_poly.pdbx_seq_one_letter_code
_entity_poly.pdbx_strand_id
1 'polypeptide(L)' 'MLKRLLSILFFSAAGYVVFQNRYKVMNMILGNAMLRRIAVTSMMGIPGVRSRMMRTVFSGPSEFN' A
#
# COMPACT_ATOMS: atom_id res chain seq x y z
N MET A 1 3.63 -7.85 -32.15
CA MET A 1 2.23 -7.40 -31.95
C MET A 1 1.46 -8.27 -30.96
N LEU A 2 1.48 -9.61 -31.11
CA LEU A 2 0.75 -10.53 -30.24
C LEU A 2 1.01 -10.36 -28.72
N LYS A 3 2.27 -10.14 -28.32
CA LYS A 3 2.64 -9.89 -26.90
C LYS A 3 2.01 -8.61 -26.32
N ARG A 4 1.84 -7.56 -27.13
CA ARG A 4 1.18 -6.31 -26.69
C ARG A 4 -0.31 -6.52 -26.49
N LEU A 5 -0.98 -7.23 -27.40
CA LEU A 5 -2.40 -7.56 -27.27
C LEU A 5 -2.67 -8.43 -26.05
N LEU A 6 -1.86 -9.47 -25.83
CA LEU A 6 -1.93 -10.32 -24.64
C LEU A 6 -1.73 -9.52 -23.35
N SER A 7 -0.74 -8.62 -23.32
CA SER A 7 -0.48 -7.76 -22.15
C SER A 7 -1.67 -6.86 -21.82
N ILE A 8 -2.32 -6.27 -22.83
CA ILE A 8 -3.49 -5.41 -22.64
C ILE A 8 -4.68 -6.24 -22.15
N LEU A 9 -4.90 -7.43 -22.73
CA LEU A 9 -5.95 -8.36 -22.30
C LEU A 9 -5.78 -8.78 -20.84
N PHE A 10 -4.54 -9.13 -20.44
CA PHE A 10 -4.22 -9.47 -19.06
C PHE A 10 -4.46 -8.31 -18.10
N PHE A 11 -4.11 -7.08 -18.50
CA PHE A 11 -4.32 -5.90 -17.67
C PHE A 11 -5.81 -5.61 -17.47
N SER A 12 -6.61 -5.72 -18.53
CA SER A 12 -8.07 -5.58 -18.47
C SER A 12 -8.73 -6.68 -17.64
N ALA A 13 -8.32 -7.93 -17.80
CA ALA A 13 -8.83 -9.06 -17.01
C ALA A 13 -8.47 -8.93 -15.52
N ALA A 14 -7.22 -8.54 -15.22
CA ALA A 14 -6.79 -8.26 -13.86
C ALA A 14 -7.62 -7.12 -13.24
N GLY A 15 -7.83 -6.03 -13.97
CA GLY A 15 -8.68 -4.91 -13.53
C GLY A 15 -10.13 -5.34 -13.25
N TYR A 16 -10.69 -6.20 -14.10
CA TYR A 16 -12.05 -6.72 -13.92
C TYR A 16 -12.19 -7.58 -12.65
N VAL A 17 -11.24 -8.49 -12.42
CA VAL A 17 -11.20 -9.33 -11.21
C VAL A 17 -11.05 -8.48 -9.95
N VAL A 18 -10.21 -7.43 -10.02
CA VAL A 18 -10.04 -6.45 -8.93
C VAL A 18 -11.35 -5.72 -8.63
N PHE A 19 -12.10 -5.31 -9.66
CA PHE A 19 -13.36 -4.59 -9.50
C PHE A 19 -14.47 -5.47 -8.92
N GLN A 20 -14.58 -6.72 -9.39
CA GLN A 20 -15.56 -7.69 -8.92
C GLN A 20 -15.31 -8.08 -7.45
N ASN A 21 -14.04 -8.28 -7.10
CA ASN A 21 -13.60 -8.69 -5.77
C ASN A 21 -13.07 -7.51 -4.93
N ARG A 22 -13.61 -6.32 -5.15
CA ARG A 22 -13.27 -5.05 -4.47
C ARG A 22 -12.82 -5.21 -3.01
N TYR A 23 -13.58 -5.94 -2.18
CA TYR A 23 -13.25 -6.16 -0.76
C TYR A 23 -12.17 -7.22 -0.51
N LYS A 24 -12.16 -8.33 -1.27
CA LYS A 24 -11.13 -9.38 -1.13
C LYS A 24 -9.77 -8.91 -1.63
N VAL A 25 -9.76 -8.12 -2.71
CA VAL A 25 -8.54 -7.53 -3.27
C VAL A 25 -7.97 -6.50 -2.30
N MET A 26 -8.82 -5.64 -1.74
CA MET A 26 -8.38 -4.69 -0.72
C MET A 26 -7.77 -5.41 0.49
N ASN A 27 -8.40 -6.47 0.99
CA ASN A 27 -7.83 -7.29 2.07
C ASN A 27 -6.54 -8.00 1.67
N MET A 28 -6.42 -8.47 0.43
CA MET A 28 -5.19 -9.10 -0.06
C MET A 28 -4.05 -8.09 -0.19
N ILE A 29 -4.34 -6.86 -0.62
CA ILE A 29 -3.37 -5.76 -0.72
C ILE A 29 -2.94 -5.30 0.67
N LEU A 30 -3.90 -5.03 1.57
CA LEU A 30 -3.65 -4.52 2.92
C LEU A 30 -3.09 -5.60 3.86
N GLY A 31 -3.46 -6.86 3.65
CA GLY A 31 -2.99 -8.02 4.42
C GLY A 31 -1.60 -8.51 4.00
N ASN A 32 -1.11 -8.11 2.83
CA ASN A 32 0.22 -8.51 2.37
C ASN A 32 1.31 -7.70 3.10
N ALA A 33 2.03 -8.38 3.99
CA ALA A 33 3.13 -7.81 4.77
C ALA A 33 4.24 -7.21 3.90
N MET A 34 4.44 -7.71 2.67
CA MET A 34 5.43 -7.20 1.72
C MET A 34 5.02 -5.83 1.16
N LEU A 35 3.76 -5.70 0.72
CA LEU A 35 3.18 -4.43 0.26
C LEU A 35 3.19 -3.38 1.37
N ARG A 36 2.82 -3.78 2.59
CA ARG A 36 2.90 -2.93 3.77
C ARG A 36 4.33 -2.44 4.03
N ARG A 37 5.33 -3.33 3.94
CA ARG A 37 6.74 -2.94 4.14
C ARG A 37 7.19 -1.93 3.10
N ILE A 38 6.87 -2.14 1.82
CA ILE A 38 7.22 -1.19 0.75
C ILE A 38 6.57 0.17 1.00
N ALA A 39 5.28 0.20 1.32
CA ALA A 39 4.55 1.44 1.60
C ALA A 39 5.09 2.17 2.84
N VAL A 40 5.36 1.46 3.94
CA VAL A 40 5.92 2.05 5.16
C VAL A 40 7.35 2.55 4.93
N THR A 41 8.19 1.77 4.25
CA THR A 41 9.57 2.17 3.96
C THR A 41 9.63 3.38 3.03
N SER A 42 8.76 3.47 2.02
CA SER A 42 8.70 4.65 1.15
C SER A 42 8.21 5.90 1.88
N MET A 43 7.19 5.77 2.73
CA MET A 43 6.66 6.88 3.53
C MET A 43 7.67 7.35 4.60
N MET A 44 8.37 6.42 5.26
CA MET A 44 9.39 6.73 6.28
C MET A 44 10.71 7.26 5.71
N GLY A 45 10.95 7.09 4.40
CA GLY A 45 12.10 7.71 3.71
C GLY A 45 11.96 9.22 3.55
N ILE A 46 10.75 9.77 3.65
CA ILE A 46 10.49 11.20 3.51
C ILE A 46 10.65 11.87 4.88
N PRO A 47 11.62 12.79 5.05
CA PRO A 47 11.94 13.37 6.37
C PRO A 47 10.77 14.12 7.02
N GLY A 48 9.93 14.80 6.22
CA GLY A 48 8.74 15.51 6.71
C GLY A 48 7.60 14.60 7.16
N VAL A 49 7.37 13.49 6.44
CA VAL A 49 6.34 12.49 6.79
C VAL A 49 6.79 11.67 7.99
N ARG A 50 8.05 11.24 8.00
CA ARG A 50 8.69 10.55 9.13
C ARG A 50 8.58 11.37 10.41
N SER A 51 8.95 12.65 10.40
CA SER A 51 8.89 13.51 11.59
C SER A 51 7.45 13.64 12.13
N ARG A 52 6.45 13.79 11.25
CA ARG A 52 5.04 13.84 11.65
C ARG A 52 4.54 12.52 12.22
N MET A 53 4.82 11.39 11.56
CA MET A 53 4.44 10.06 12.07
C MET A 53 5.13 9.73 13.38
N MET A 54 6.44 10.01 13.51
CA MET A 54 7.17 9.81 14.76
C MET A 54 6.58 10.69 15.87
N ARG A 55 6.26 11.96 15.58
CA ARG A 55 5.56 12.79 16.56
C ARG A 55 4.21 12.18 16.93
N THR A 56 3.35 11.80 15.99
CA THR A 56 2.01 11.24 16.30
C THR A 56 2.05 9.89 17.00
N VAL A 57 2.98 9.00 16.65
CA VAL A 57 3.12 7.66 17.25
C VAL A 57 3.78 7.73 18.62
N PHE A 58 4.72 8.65 18.81
CA PHE A 58 5.45 8.83 20.06
C PHE A 58 4.97 10.03 20.90
N SER A 59 3.90 10.73 20.51
CA SER A 59 3.28 11.86 21.26
C SER A 59 2.31 11.40 22.35
N GLY A 60 2.39 10.15 22.78
CA GLY A 60 1.68 9.68 23.96
C GLY A 60 2.57 8.72 24.75
N PRO A 61 2.48 8.69 26.09
CA PRO A 61 2.34 9.79 27.05
C PRO A 61 3.74 10.10 27.63
N SER A 62 4.41 11.14 27.13
CA SER A 62 5.61 11.69 27.77
C SER A 62 5.27 12.74 28.83
N GLU A 63 4.03 12.78 29.33
CA GLU A 63 3.58 13.60 30.46
C GLU A 63 3.40 12.79 31.76
N PHE A 64 4.18 11.73 31.95
CA PHE A 64 4.29 11.01 33.24
C PHE A 64 5.72 11.06 33.82
N ASN A 65 6.37 12.21 33.77
CA ASN A 65 7.45 12.58 34.70
C ASN A 65 7.38 14.08 34.98
#